data_AF-A0AAE1N029-F1
#
_entry.id   AF-A0AAE1N029-F1
#
_cell.length_a   1.000
_cell.length_b   1.000
_cell.length_c   1.000
_cell.angle_alpha   90.00
_cell.angle_beta   90.00
_cell.angle_gamma   90.00
#
_symmetry.space_group_name_H-M   'P 1'
#
loop_
_entity.id
_entity.type
_entity.pdbx_description
1 polymer ?
#
loop_
_entity_poly.entity_id
_entity_poly.type
_entity_poly.pdbx_seq_one_letter_code
_entity_poly.pdbx_strand_id
1 'polypeptide(L)'
;MGDRKEIDSNKAKSKWPVIKPKKNLQITRFKDSDLFTVQSFFSSAESKEFIKVAEAIGFSHQGSLGPAKGEAYRDNDRISVHDPVLTNSIWESGLSKIFSDIRIRGKVAVGLNPNIRFYRYKVGQWFGRHVDESVDLGEGKRTYYTLLVYLSGGLKSSPKNATKNPGDSSVDPLVGGETVFYGSRNSVVAEVTPTEGVALLHLHGDKCLLHVARNVTKGVKYVLRSDVVFA
;
A
#
# COMPACT_ATOMS: atom_id res chain seq x y z
N MET A 1 23.01 39.49 -5.64
CA MET A 1 21.75 39.55 -6.42
C MET A 1 21.73 38.36 -7.35
N GLY A 2 20.82 37.43 -7.09
CA GLY A 2 20.70 36.17 -7.79
C GLY A 2 19.40 35.56 -7.33
N ASP A 3 18.32 35.99 -7.99
CA ASP A 3 16.94 35.67 -7.64
C ASP A 3 16.72 34.15 -7.63
N ARG A 4 16.44 33.62 -6.44
CA ARG A 4 15.79 32.32 -6.29
C ARG A 4 14.35 32.51 -6.75
N LYS A 5 14.02 31.98 -7.94
CA LYS A 5 12.63 31.73 -8.31
C LYS A 5 12.04 30.73 -7.30
N GLU A 6 11.30 31.26 -6.34
CA GLU A 6 10.26 30.52 -5.63
C GLU A 6 9.32 29.93 -6.68
N ILE A 7 9.40 28.62 -6.86
CA ILE A 7 8.44 27.90 -7.69
C ILE A 7 7.17 27.77 -6.86
N ASP A 8 6.24 28.65 -7.18
CA ASP A 8 4.90 28.80 -6.65
C ASP A 8 4.20 27.44 -6.46
N SER A 9 4.01 27.04 -5.20
CA SER A 9 3.48 25.73 -4.80
C SER A 9 1.95 25.71 -4.82
N ASN A 10 1.35 26.13 -5.94
CA ASN A 10 -0.10 26.22 -6.10
C ASN A 10 -0.65 25.20 -7.12
N LYS A 11 -0.11 23.97 -7.10
CA LYS A 11 -0.79 22.82 -7.72
C LYS A 11 -2.11 22.62 -6.98
N ALA A 12 -3.23 22.82 -7.67
CA ALA A 12 -4.58 22.58 -7.17
C ALA A 12 -4.61 21.33 -6.27
N LYS A 13 -5.03 21.50 -5.01
CA LYS A 13 -5.21 20.40 -4.04
C LYS A 13 -6.20 19.41 -4.66
N SER A 14 -5.68 18.41 -5.34
CA SER A 14 -6.50 17.38 -5.98
C SER A 14 -7.17 16.59 -4.86
N LYS A 15 -8.50 16.68 -4.79
CA LYS A 15 -9.27 16.02 -3.75
C LYS A 15 -9.22 14.52 -4.01
N TRP A 16 -8.71 13.75 -3.07
CA TRP A 16 -8.77 12.28 -3.11
C TRP A 16 -10.22 11.79 -3.25
N PRO A 17 -10.45 10.63 -3.90
CA PRO A 17 -11.79 10.09 -4.05
C PRO A 17 -12.41 9.75 -2.70
N VAL A 18 -13.74 9.84 -2.64
CA VAL A 18 -14.51 9.48 -1.44
C VAL A 18 -14.51 7.97 -1.27
N ILE A 19 -14.16 7.52 -0.06
CA ILE A 19 -14.16 6.10 0.32
C ILE A 19 -15.51 5.78 0.97
N LYS A 20 -16.19 4.75 0.46
CA LYS A 20 -17.47 4.32 1.02
C LYS A 20 -17.27 3.43 2.26
N PRO A 21 -18.15 3.51 3.28
CA PRO A 21 -18.11 2.57 4.39
C PRO A 21 -18.27 1.11 3.96
N LYS A 22 -17.50 0.22 4.57
CA LYS A 22 -17.44 -1.22 4.28
C LYS A 22 -18.01 -1.98 5.49
N LYS A 23 -19.13 -2.69 5.27
CA LYS A 23 -19.87 -3.36 6.36
C LYS A 23 -19.41 -4.79 6.65
N ASN A 24 -18.91 -5.50 5.63
CA ASN A 24 -18.64 -6.95 5.70
C ASN A 24 -17.22 -7.30 5.24
N LEU A 25 -16.21 -6.62 5.78
CA LEU A 25 -14.81 -6.89 5.43
C LEU A 25 -14.42 -8.32 5.84
N GLN A 26 -13.92 -9.09 4.87
CA GLN A 26 -13.51 -10.48 5.09
C GLN A 26 -11.99 -10.54 5.29
N ILE A 27 -11.57 -11.12 6.40
CA ILE A 27 -10.15 -11.26 6.77
C ILE A 27 -9.68 -12.66 6.43
N THR A 28 -8.57 -12.77 5.69
CA THR A 28 -7.85 -14.04 5.50
C THR A 28 -6.49 -13.93 6.17
N ARG A 29 -6.29 -14.72 7.24
CA ARG A 29 -5.03 -14.77 7.99
C ARG A 29 -4.09 -15.81 7.40
N PHE A 30 -2.81 -15.52 7.41
CA PHE A 30 -1.78 -16.49 7.03
C PHE A 30 -1.36 -17.26 8.29
N LYS A 31 -1.22 -18.58 8.18
CA LYS A 31 -0.84 -19.43 9.32
C LYS A 31 0.50 -18.99 9.90
N ASP A 32 0.62 -19.08 11.22
CA ASP A 32 1.86 -18.86 11.96
C ASP A 32 2.53 -17.49 11.72
N SER A 33 1.73 -16.48 11.35
CA SER A 33 2.21 -15.11 11.15
C SER A 33 1.16 -14.08 11.56
N ASP A 34 1.61 -12.88 11.91
CA ASP A 34 0.76 -11.71 12.15
C ASP A 34 0.39 -10.99 10.83
N LEU A 35 0.28 -11.76 9.74
CA LEU A 35 -0.03 -11.31 8.39
C LEU A 35 -1.49 -11.63 8.06
N PHE A 36 -2.23 -10.67 7.51
CA PHE A 36 -3.57 -10.93 7.00
C PHE A 36 -3.94 -10.05 5.83
N THR A 37 -4.85 -10.53 4.99
CA THR A 37 -5.48 -9.74 3.94
C THR A 37 -6.91 -9.40 4.28
N VAL A 38 -7.36 -8.25 3.79
CA VAL A 38 -8.75 -7.81 3.84
C VAL A 38 -9.26 -7.76 2.41
N GLN A 39 -10.21 -8.64 2.12
CA GLN A 39 -10.76 -8.80 0.78
C GLN A 39 -11.74 -7.67 0.46
N SER A 40 -11.70 -7.19 -0.79
CA SER A 40 -12.62 -6.14 -1.28
C SER A 40 -12.61 -4.87 -0.40
N PHE A 41 -11.43 -4.51 0.13
CA PHE A 41 -11.25 -3.33 0.96
C PHE A 41 -11.55 -2.07 0.16
N PHE A 42 -10.94 -1.91 -1.02
CA PHE A 42 -11.37 -0.93 -2.02
C PHE A 42 -12.17 -1.60 -3.13
N SER A 43 -13.16 -0.89 -3.65
CA SER A 43 -13.87 -1.27 -4.87
C SER A 43 -13.02 -0.95 -6.10
N SER A 44 -13.38 -1.51 -7.25
CA SER A 44 -12.67 -1.18 -8.49
C SER A 44 -12.82 0.29 -8.87
N ALA A 45 -14.00 0.88 -8.65
CA ALA A 45 -14.22 2.31 -8.88
C ALA A 45 -13.33 3.18 -8.00
N GLU A 46 -13.21 2.88 -6.70
CA GLU A 46 -12.32 3.60 -5.79
C GLU A 46 -10.86 3.44 -6.22
N SER A 47 -10.43 2.22 -6.57
CA SER A 47 -9.05 1.94 -6.98
C SER A 47 -8.66 2.70 -8.25
N LYS A 48 -9.52 2.69 -9.28
CA LYS A 48 -9.33 3.44 -10.53
C LYS A 48 -9.25 4.95 -10.29
N GLU A 49 -10.12 5.52 -9.46
CA GLU A 49 -10.07 6.95 -9.15
C GLU A 49 -8.83 7.33 -8.34
N PHE A 50 -8.37 6.51 -7.39
CA PHE A 50 -7.11 6.75 -6.68
C PHE A 50 -5.92 6.74 -7.64
N ILE A 51 -5.85 5.78 -8.57
CA ILE A 51 -4.80 5.73 -9.59
C ILE A 51 -4.83 7.00 -10.46
N LYS A 52 -6.01 7.40 -10.93
CA LYS A 52 -6.19 8.61 -11.75
C LYS A 52 -5.69 9.87 -11.03
N VAL A 53 -6.07 10.06 -9.77
CA VAL A 53 -5.60 11.21 -8.96
C VAL A 53 -4.09 11.13 -8.72
N ALA A 54 -3.55 9.96 -8.41
CA ALA A 54 -2.11 9.78 -8.20
C ALA A 54 -1.29 10.10 -9.47
N GLU A 55 -1.72 9.62 -10.64
CA GLU A 55 -1.10 9.95 -11.92
C GLU A 55 -1.15 11.46 -12.22
N ALA A 56 -2.27 12.13 -11.91
CA ALA A 56 -2.41 13.57 -12.09
C ALA A 56 -1.50 14.39 -11.14
N ILE A 57 -1.29 13.92 -9.91
CA ILE A 57 -0.32 14.52 -8.98
C ILE A 57 1.11 14.41 -9.55
N GLY A 58 1.42 13.23 -10.10
CA GLY A 58 2.71 12.89 -10.69
C GLY A 58 3.63 12.17 -9.70
N PHE A 59 4.21 11.05 -10.13
CA PHE A 59 5.14 10.28 -9.31
C PHE A 59 6.59 10.74 -9.50
N SER A 60 7.37 10.68 -8.41
CA SER A 60 8.83 10.84 -8.47
C SER A 60 9.50 9.47 -8.43
N HIS A 61 10.43 9.24 -9.33
CA HIS A 61 11.22 8.01 -9.34
C HIS A 61 12.06 7.89 -8.06
N GLN A 62 12.13 6.69 -7.49
CA GLN A 62 12.93 6.34 -6.32
C GLN A 62 13.80 5.14 -6.71
N GLY A 63 15.00 5.43 -7.19
CA GLY A 63 16.05 4.45 -7.43
C GLY A 63 17.07 4.48 -6.29
N SER A 64 17.58 3.32 -5.88
CA SER A 64 18.85 3.22 -5.16
C SER A 64 19.87 2.50 -6.04
N LEU A 65 21.15 2.88 -5.94
CA LEU A 65 22.25 2.28 -6.71
C LEU A 65 22.55 0.80 -6.31
N GLY A 66 21.65 0.14 -5.60
CA GLY A 66 21.92 -1.08 -4.85
C GLY A 66 22.28 -0.81 -3.39
N PRO A 67 22.47 -1.87 -2.58
CA PRO A 67 22.83 -1.72 -1.18
C PRO A 67 24.23 -1.12 -1.07
N ALA A 68 24.34 0.21 -1.02
CA ALA A 68 25.30 0.80 -0.11
C ALA A 68 25.02 0.19 1.28
N LYS A 69 26.07 -0.14 2.05
CA LYS A 69 25.97 -0.89 3.32
C LYS A 69 24.75 -0.46 4.15
N GLY A 70 23.70 -1.29 4.17
CA GLY A 70 22.53 -1.12 5.03
C GLY A 70 21.19 -0.85 4.35
N GLU A 71 21.13 -0.43 3.09
CA GLU A 71 19.86 -0.10 2.43
C GLU A 71 19.40 -1.17 1.43
N ALA A 72 18.11 -1.47 1.38
CA ALA A 72 17.57 -2.37 0.37
C ALA A 72 17.58 -1.73 -1.02
N TYR A 73 17.92 -2.51 -2.05
CA TYR A 73 17.74 -2.10 -3.45
C TYR A 73 16.30 -1.65 -3.67
N ARG A 74 16.09 -0.50 -4.30
CA ARG A 74 14.76 0.05 -4.57
C ARG A 74 14.73 0.58 -5.99
N ASP A 75 13.71 0.18 -6.72
CA ASP A 75 13.35 0.74 -8.01
C ASP A 75 11.82 0.82 -8.08
N ASN A 76 11.27 2.00 -7.85
CA ASN A 76 9.85 2.27 -7.96
C ASN A 76 9.59 3.77 -8.12
N ASP A 77 8.41 4.16 -8.59
CA ASP A 77 7.98 5.56 -8.49
C ASP A 77 7.11 5.76 -7.24
N ARG A 78 7.20 6.93 -6.61
CA ARG A 78 6.53 7.24 -5.35
C ARG A 78 5.90 8.63 -5.33
N ILE A 79 4.75 8.72 -4.67
CA ILE A 79 4.18 9.94 -4.11
C ILE A 79 4.19 9.79 -2.58
N SER A 80 4.50 10.86 -1.85
CA SER A 80 4.36 10.93 -0.39
C SER A 80 3.59 12.21 -0.08
N VAL A 81 2.47 12.10 0.62
CA VAL A 81 1.68 13.25 1.05
C VAL A 81 1.31 13.11 2.51
N HIS A 82 1.27 14.23 3.23
CA HIS A 82 0.75 14.29 4.58
C HIS A 82 -0.72 14.71 4.53
N ASP A 83 -1.65 13.76 4.72
CA ASP A 83 -3.09 13.98 4.59
C ASP A 83 -3.88 13.26 5.70
N PRO A 84 -4.09 13.92 6.85
CA PRO A 84 -4.84 13.34 7.96
C PRO A 84 -6.32 13.09 7.64
N VAL A 85 -6.90 13.83 6.69
CA VAL A 85 -8.32 13.69 6.32
C VAL A 85 -8.53 12.41 5.51
N LEU A 86 -7.63 12.12 4.56
CA LEU A 86 -7.65 10.88 3.81
C LEU A 86 -7.41 9.67 4.73
N THR A 87 -6.41 9.73 5.61
CA THR A 87 -6.10 8.61 6.50
C THR A 87 -7.22 8.34 7.50
N ASN A 88 -7.89 9.39 8.00
CA ASN A 88 -9.10 9.23 8.81
C ASN A 88 -10.24 8.59 7.99
N SER A 89 -10.42 8.99 6.73
CA SER A 89 -11.44 8.41 5.85
C SER A 89 -11.19 6.92 5.57
N ILE A 90 -9.93 6.51 5.38
CA ILE A 90 -9.56 5.10 5.23
C ILE A 90 -9.81 4.33 6.54
N TRP A 91 -9.43 4.92 7.68
CA TRP A 91 -9.62 4.32 9.00
C TRP A 91 -11.11 4.05 9.30
N GLU A 92 -11.95 5.06 9.12
CA GLU A 92 -13.40 5.01 9.36
C GLU A 92 -14.18 4.22 8.29
N SER A 93 -13.55 3.88 7.16
CA SER A 93 -14.18 3.05 6.13
C SER A 93 -14.53 1.64 6.63
N GLY A 94 -14.00 1.21 7.78
CA GLY A 94 -14.24 -0.11 8.38
C GLY A 94 -12.97 -0.77 8.88
N LEU A 95 -11.80 -0.18 8.61
CA LEU A 95 -10.52 -0.66 9.11
C LEU A 95 -10.46 -0.58 10.65
N SER A 96 -11.03 0.48 11.24
CA SER A 96 -11.12 0.65 12.70
C SER A 96 -11.76 -0.56 13.40
N LYS A 97 -12.80 -1.14 12.80
CA LYS A 97 -13.49 -2.33 13.32
C LYS A 97 -12.64 -3.60 13.26
N ILE A 98 -11.74 -3.71 12.27
CA ILE A 98 -10.82 -4.85 12.17
C ILE A 98 -9.81 -4.82 13.32
N PHE A 99 -9.44 -3.63 13.76
CA PHE A 99 -8.44 -3.41 14.78
C PHE A 99 -9.00 -3.27 16.21
N SER A 100 -10.31 -3.34 16.41
CA SER A 100 -10.92 -3.15 17.75
C SER A 100 -10.38 -4.13 18.79
N ASP A 101 -10.06 -5.35 18.38
CA ASP A 101 -9.66 -6.44 19.25
C ASP A 101 -8.14 -6.69 19.22
N ILE A 102 -7.39 -5.90 18.45
CA ILE A 102 -5.94 -6.06 18.29
C ILE A 102 -5.23 -5.14 19.29
N ARG A 103 -4.48 -5.75 20.20
CA ARG A 103 -3.63 -5.02 21.16
C ARG A 103 -2.16 -5.39 20.94
N ILE A 104 -1.29 -4.38 20.97
CA ILE A 104 0.16 -4.56 20.86
C ILE A 104 0.82 -3.86 22.03
N ARG A 105 1.57 -4.62 22.85
CA ARG A 105 2.29 -4.08 24.01
C ARG A 105 1.37 -3.25 24.94
N GLY A 106 0.14 -3.72 25.14
CA GLY A 106 -0.88 -3.04 25.96
C GLY A 106 -1.60 -1.87 25.29
N LYS A 107 -1.18 -1.46 24.08
CA LYS A 107 -1.76 -0.34 23.32
C LYS A 107 -2.84 -0.79 22.35
N VAL A 108 -3.76 0.12 22.06
CA VAL A 108 -4.84 -0.10 21.09
C VAL A 108 -4.57 0.69 19.82
N ALA A 109 -5.09 0.24 18.68
CA ALA A 109 -4.99 1.00 17.44
C ALA A 109 -5.92 2.23 17.49
N VAL A 110 -5.39 3.39 17.08
CA VAL A 110 -6.09 4.69 17.19
C VAL A 110 -6.25 5.40 15.86
N GLY A 111 -5.68 4.88 14.78
CA GLY A 111 -5.75 5.51 13.46
C GLY A 111 -4.65 5.04 12.51
N LEU A 112 -4.46 5.83 11.46
CA LEU A 112 -3.41 5.65 10.47
C LEU A 112 -2.41 6.81 10.51
N ASN A 113 -1.16 6.53 10.15
CA ASN A 113 -0.12 7.53 10.00
C ASN A 113 -0.51 8.52 8.89
N PRO A 114 -0.57 9.85 9.17
CA PRO A 114 -0.99 10.85 8.19
C PRO A 114 -0.07 10.94 6.97
N ASN A 115 1.17 10.44 7.06
CA ASN A 115 2.05 10.30 5.91
C ASN A 115 1.66 9.07 5.08
N ILE A 116 0.85 9.29 4.05
CA ILE A 116 0.40 8.28 3.09
C ILE A 116 1.31 8.30 1.85
N ARG A 117 1.57 7.11 1.31
CA ARG A 117 2.42 6.94 0.13
C ARG A 117 1.65 6.21 -0.95
N PHE A 118 1.92 6.58 -2.20
CA PHE A 118 1.49 5.80 -3.36
C PHE A 118 2.72 5.32 -4.09
N TYR A 119 2.73 4.05 -4.45
CA TYR A 119 3.80 3.42 -5.20
C TYR A 119 3.29 3.00 -6.57
N ARG A 120 4.13 3.20 -7.58
CA ARG A 120 3.95 2.68 -8.93
C ARG A 120 5.19 1.87 -9.32
N TYR A 121 4.96 0.66 -9.81
CA TYR A 121 6.00 -0.20 -10.37
C TYR A 121 5.63 -0.56 -11.81
N LYS A 122 6.47 -0.14 -12.75
CA LYS A 122 6.42 -0.51 -14.17
C LYS A 122 7.20 -1.81 -14.38
N VAL A 123 7.09 -2.37 -15.57
CA VAL A 123 7.84 -3.57 -15.97
C VAL A 123 9.34 -3.39 -15.69
N GLY A 124 9.96 -4.37 -15.02
CA GLY A 124 11.36 -4.34 -14.60
C GLY A 124 11.60 -3.79 -13.19
N GLN A 125 10.67 -3.01 -12.65
CA GLN A 125 10.81 -2.38 -11.33
C GLN A 125 10.46 -3.34 -10.20
N TRP A 126 11.18 -3.23 -9.08
CA TRP A 126 11.02 -4.07 -7.89
C TRP A 126 11.58 -3.39 -6.64
N PHE A 127 11.19 -3.87 -5.46
CA PHE A 127 11.77 -3.41 -4.20
C PHE A 127 12.37 -4.60 -3.45
N GLY A 128 13.68 -4.54 -3.24
CA GLY A 128 14.51 -5.58 -2.65
C GLY A 128 14.13 -5.96 -1.23
N ARG A 129 14.75 -7.04 -0.73
CA ARG A 129 14.45 -7.57 0.61
C ARG A 129 14.70 -6.51 1.68
N HIS A 130 13.70 -6.24 2.49
CA HIS A 130 13.74 -5.24 3.57
C HIS A 130 12.80 -5.62 4.71
N VAL A 131 12.95 -4.91 5.82
CA VAL A 131 11.96 -4.81 6.88
C VAL A 131 11.45 -3.37 6.89
N ASP A 132 10.19 -3.19 7.27
CA ASP A 132 9.64 -1.87 7.55
C ASP A 132 9.94 -1.50 9.01
N GLU A 133 10.23 -0.24 9.29
CA GLU A 133 10.51 0.27 10.63
C GLU A 133 9.28 0.93 11.27
N SER A 134 9.16 0.80 12.59
CA SER A 134 8.17 1.57 13.34
C SER A 134 8.51 3.05 13.35
N VAL A 135 7.48 3.89 13.22
CA VAL A 135 7.59 5.34 13.33
C VAL A 135 7.05 5.77 14.68
N ASP A 136 7.86 6.50 15.45
CA ASP A 136 7.41 7.24 16.63
C ASP A 136 6.77 8.55 16.18
N LEU A 137 5.52 8.77 16.59
CA LEU A 137 4.73 9.95 16.25
C LEU A 137 4.64 10.94 17.43
N GLY A 138 5.37 10.67 18.53
CA GLY A 138 5.28 11.44 19.76
C GLY A 138 4.05 11.08 20.60
N GLU A 139 3.98 11.59 21.83
CA GLU A 139 2.83 11.41 22.74
C GLU A 139 2.48 9.94 23.02
N GLY A 140 3.47 9.05 22.95
CA GLY A 140 3.25 7.60 23.09
C GLY A 140 2.60 6.94 21.87
N LYS A 141 2.36 7.65 20.77
CA LYS A 141 1.84 7.08 19.52
C LYS A 141 2.97 6.45 18.72
N ARG A 142 2.79 5.20 18.30
CA ARG A 142 3.77 4.47 17.48
C ARG A 142 3.08 3.56 16.48
N THR A 143 3.61 3.46 15.27
CA THR A 143 3.06 2.55 14.27
C THR A 143 3.52 1.12 14.51
N TYR A 144 2.66 0.12 14.24
CA TYR A 144 3.03 -1.31 14.36
C TYR A 144 2.64 -2.20 13.17
N TYR A 145 1.65 -1.81 12.36
CA TYR A 145 1.28 -2.53 11.15
C TYR A 145 1.53 -1.66 9.93
N THR A 146 2.09 -2.23 8.88
CA THR A 146 2.03 -1.66 7.54
C THR A 146 0.70 -2.04 6.90
N LEU A 147 0.04 -1.07 6.28
CA LEU A 147 -1.14 -1.26 5.44
C LEU A 147 -0.73 -1.04 3.98
N LEU A 148 -0.88 -2.07 3.14
CA LEU A 148 -0.74 -1.98 1.69
C LEU A 148 -2.09 -2.25 1.03
N VAL A 149 -2.65 -1.29 0.30
CA VAL A 149 -3.85 -1.49 -0.51
C VAL A 149 -3.44 -1.60 -1.97
N TYR A 150 -3.67 -2.76 -2.58
CA TYR A 150 -3.38 -2.97 -4.00
C TYR A 150 -4.46 -2.28 -4.84
N LEU A 151 -4.07 -1.26 -5.60
CA LEU A 151 -4.98 -0.49 -6.46
C LEU A 151 -5.05 -1.06 -7.88
N SER A 152 -4.08 -1.88 -8.27
CA SER A 152 -4.12 -2.68 -9.50
C SER A 152 -3.67 -4.11 -9.20
N GLY A 153 -4.07 -5.04 -10.06
CA GLY A 153 -3.78 -6.46 -9.85
C GLY A 153 -4.66 -7.37 -10.68
N GLY A 154 -4.58 -8.67 -10.41
CA GLY A 154 -5.54 -9.61 -10.96
C GLY A 154 -6.96 -9.21 -10.57
N LEU A 155 -7.87 -9.18 -11.54
CA LEU A 155 -9.30 -9.13 -11.24
C LEU A 155 -9.69 -10.49 -10.66
N LYS A 156 -10.39 -10.53 -9.53
CA LYS A 156 -11.12 -11.75 -9.16
C LYS A 156 -12.02 -12.08 -10.33
N SER A 157 -11.86 -13.28 -10.89
CA SER A 157 -12.66 -13.78 -11.99
C SER A 157 -14.13 -13.50 -11.71
N SER A 158 -14.73 -12.54 -12.42
CA SER A 158 -16.17 -12.56 -12.64
C SER A 158 -16.51 -13.91 -13.30
N PRO A 159 -17.69 -14.51 -13.03
CA PRO A 159 -18.10 -15.73 -13.70
C PRO A 159 -17.97 -15.54 -15.21
N LYS A 160 -17.53 -16.59 -15.91
CA LYS A 160 -17.35 -16.66 -17.37
C LYS A 160 -18.65 -16.24 -18.11
N ASN A 161 -18.92 -14.94 -18.24
CA ASN A 161 -19.94 -14.29 -19.08
C ASN A 161 -20.03 -12.77 -18.81
N ALA A 162 -18.89 -12.07 -18.81
CA ALA A 162 -18.91 -10.61 -18.97
C ALA A 162 -18.52 -10.29 -20.41
N THR A 163 -19.51 -9.93 -21.22
CA THR A 163 -19.34 -9.35 -22.55
C THR A 163 -18.37 -8.17 -22.43
N LYS A 164 -17.24 -8.24 -23.14
CA LYS A 164 -16.27 -7.15 -23.21
C LYS A 164 -16.95 -5.96 -23.90
N ASN A 165 -17.21 -4.88 -23.17
CA ASN A 165 -17.59 -3.61 -23.78
C ASN A 165 -16.33 -3.01 -24.45
N PRO A 166 -16.40 -2.64 -25.74
CA PRO A 166 -15.29 -2.00 -26.44
C PRO A 166 -15.24 -0.54 -25.99
N GLY A 167 -14.51 -0.29 -24.90
CA GLY A 167 -14.40 1.04 -24.30
C GLY A 167 -13.72 1.04 -22.92
N ASP A 168 -13.56 -0.11 -22.27
CA ASP A 168 -12.71 -0.23 -21.09
C ASP A 168 -11.26 -0.31 -21.59
N SER A 169 -10.53 0.81 -21.53
CA SER A 169 -9.11 0.88 -21.84
C SER A 169 -8.40 -0.24 -21.09
N SER A 170 -8.05 -1.29 -21.84
CA SER A 170 -7.50 -2.53 -21.31
C SER A 170 -6.14 -2.22 -20.71
N VAL A 171 -6.11 -1.92 -19.41
CA VAL A 171 -4.87 -2.02 -18.65
C VAL A 171 -4.46 -3.47 -18.77
N ASP A 172 -3.29 -3.70 -19.38
CA ASP A 172 -2.73 -5.03 -19.48
C ASP A 172 -2.77 -5.71 -18.11
N PRO A 173 -3.21 -6.99 -18.02
CA PRO A 173 -3.28 -7.67 -16.75
C PRO A 173 -1.92 -7.63 -16.08
N LEU A 174 -1.88 -7.23 -14.81
CA LEU A 174 -0.66 -7.21 -14.02
C LEU A 174 -0.13 -8.64 -13.87
N VAL A 175 1.15 -8.85 -14.19
CA VAL A 175 1.86 -10.12 -13.95
C VAL A 175 3.15 -9.84 -13.18
N GLY A 176 3.43 -10.65 -12.17
CA GLY A 176 4.50 -10.41 -11.21
C GLY A 176 4.08 -9.38 -10.14
N GLY A 177 5.08 -8.81 -9.46
CA GLY A 177 4.82 -7.78 -8.45
C GLY A 177 4.35 -8.34 -7.11
N GLU A 178 4.49 -9.62 -6.82
CA GLU A 178 4.06 -10.24 -5.57
C GLU A 178 4.78 -9.62 -4.35
N THR A 179 4.05 -9.46 -3.25
CA THR A 179 4.68 -9.18 -1.95
C THR A 179 5.00 -10.52 -1.28
N VAL A 180 6.27 -10.82 -1.08
CA VAL A 180 6.73 -12.13 -0.58
C VAL A 180 7.47 -11.95 0.73
N PHE A 181 7.09 -12.76 1.72
CA PHE A 181 7.62 -12.75 3.06
C PHE A 181 8.48 -14.00 3.31
N TYR A 182 9.59 -13.78 4.01
CA TYR A 182 10.58 -14.81 4.32
C TYR A 182 10.70 -14.99 5.83
N GLY A 183 10.78 -16.25 6.25
CA GLY A 183 11.05 -16.66 7.63
C GLY A 183 12.50 -17.11 7.81
N SER A 184 12.72 -17.97 8.82
CA SER A 184 14.03 -18.53 9.12
C SER A 184 14.64 -19.23 7.89
N ARG A 185 15.98 -19.17 7.75
CA ARG A 185 16.70 -19.82 6.64
C ARG A 185 16.20 -19.41 5.24
N ASN A 186 15.65 -18.20 5.09
CA ASN A 186 15.11 -17.67 3.84
C ASN A 186 13.94 -18.49 3.24
N SER A 187 13.22 -19.27 4.05
CA SER A 187 12.01 -19.97 3.58
C SER A 187 10.90 -18.97 3.28
N VAL A 188 10.20 -19.12 2.15
CA VAL A 188 8.98 -18.34 1.87
C VAL A 188 7.89 -18.79 2.85
N VAL A 189 7.36 -17.86 3.64
CA VAL A 189 6.30 -18.13 4.63
C VAL A 189 4.95 -17.57 4.19
N ALA A 190 4.96 -16.56 3.33
CA ALA A 190 3.75 -16.04 2.70
C ALA A 190 4.08 -15.36 1.38
N GLU A 191 3.14 -15.44 0.44
CA GLU A 191 3.20 -14.77 -0.85
C GLU A 191 1.82 -14.19 -1.14
N VAL A 192 1.78 -12.89 -1.46
CA VAL A 192 0.55 -12.17 -1.72
C VAL A 192 0.60 -11.61 -3.14
N THR A 193 -0.21 -12.21 -4.01
CA THR A 193 -0.42 -11.72 -5.37
C THR A 193 -1.22 -10.41 -5.34
N PRO A 194 -0.77 -9.34 -6.01
CA PRO A 194 -1.52 -8.09 -6.05
C PRO A 194 -2.87 -8.34 -6.71
N THR A 195 -3.93 -8.12 -5.94
CA THR A 195 -5.31 -8.28 -6.37
C THR A 195 -6.00 -6.96 -6.11
N GLU A 196 -6.59 -6.36 -7.14
CA GLU A 196 -7.21 -5.04 -7.03
C GLU A 196 -8.21 -4.99 -5.87
N GLY A 197 -8.10 -3.96 -5.04
CA GLY A 197 -8.98 -3.73 -3.92
C GLY A 197 -8.65 -4.54 -2.66
N VAL A 198 -7.70 -5.47 -2.71
CA VAL A 198 -7.25 -6.20 -1.51
C VAL A 198 -6.31 -5.33 -0.69
N ALA A 199 -6.52 -5.29 0.62
CA ALA A 199 -5.55 -4.76 1.55
C ALA A 199 -4.74 -5.89 2.18
N LEU A 200 -3.43 -5.67 2.35
CA LEU A 200 -2.50 -6.52 3.07
C LEU A 200 -2.03 -5.77 4.32
N LEU A 201 -2.04 -6.46 5.44
CA LEU A 201 -1.53 -5.97 6.70
C LEU A 201 -0.49 -6.93 7.27
N HIS A 202 0.66 -6.39 7.65
CA HIS A 202 1.73 -7.11 8.33
C HIS A 202 2.37 -6.25 9.39
N LEU A 203 2.94 -6.87 10.42
CA LEU A 203 3.74 -6.16 11.41
C LEU A 203 4.98 -5.55 10.77
N HIS A 204 5.42 -4.43 11.36
CA HIS A 204 6.71 -3.81 11.10
C HIS A 204 7.52 -3.62 12.40
N GLY A 205 8.77 -3.16 12.30
CA GLY A 205 9.72 -3.09 13.42
C GLY A 205 10.27 -4.46 13.84
N ASP A 206 10.42 -4.70 15.14
CA ASP A 206 11.07 -5.90 15.71
C ASP A 206 10.44 -7.24 15.28
N LYS A 207 9.15 -7.21 14.91
CA LYS A 207 8.39 -8.39 14.44
C LYS A 207 8.14 -8.37 12.93
N CYS A 208 8.76 -7.46 12.19
CA CYS A 208 8.62 -7.40 10.74
C CYS A 208 9.25 -8.64 10.12
N LEU A 209 8.48 -9.35 9.30
CA LEU A 209 9.03 -10.37 8.42
C LEU A 209 9.83 -9.70 7.31
N LEU A 210 11.00 -10.26 6.99
CA LEU A 210 11.77 -9.84 5.82
C LEU A 210 10.91 -10.04 4.57
N HIS A 211 10.77 -9.00 3.74
CA HIS A 211 9.88 -9.08 2.58
C HIS A 211 10.40 -8.30 1.38
N VAL A 212 9.84 -8.61 0.21
CA VAL A 212 10.22 -8.05 -1.09
C VAL A 212 8.96 -7.72 -1.87
N ALA A 213 9.01 -6.70 -2.72
CA ALA A 213 8.09 -6.58 -3.84
C ALA A 213 8.80 -7.14 -5.08
N ARG A 214 8.34 -8.29 -5.61
CA ARG A 214 8.93 -8.94 -6.78
C ARG A 214 8.83 -8.06 -8.03
N ASN A 215 9.62 -8.41 -9.03
CA ASN A 215 9.63 -7.75 -10.33
C ASN A 215 8.25 -7.79 -11.00
N VAL A 216 7.83 -6.65 -11.53
CA VAL A 216 6.68 -6.58 -12.45
C VAL A 216 7.13 -7.01 -13.83
N THR A 217 6.44 -7.98 -14.43
CA THR A 217 6.80 -8.52 -15.76
C THR A 217 5.82 -8.10 -16.85
N LYS A 218 4.60 -7.71 -16.47
CA LYS A 218 3.59 -7.14 -17.38
C LYS A 218 2.68 -6.17 -16.63
N GLY A 219 2.25 -5.10 -17.31
CA GLY A 219 1.33 -4.10 -16.74
C GLY A 219 2.02 -3.15 -15.76
N VAL A 220 1.22 -2.52 -14.90
CA VAL A 220 1.70 -1.56 -13.89
C VAL A 220 1.05 -1.85 -12.54
N LYS A 221 1.88 -2.01 -11.50
CA LYS A 221 1.43 -2.24 -10.12
C LYS A 221 1.28 -0.91 -9.40
N TYR A 222 0.11 -0.64 -8.85
CA TYR A 222 -0.17 0.50 -7.99
C TYR A 222 -0.51 0.04 -6.58
N VAL A 223 0.09 0.69 -5.58
CA VAL A 223 -0.14 0.38 -4.16
C VAL A 223 -0.26 1.67 -3.37
N LEU A 224 -1.29 1.78 -2.54
CA LEU A 224 -1.37 2.78 -1.48
C LEU A 224 -0.79 2.18 -0.20
N ARG A 225 0.10 2.90 0.47
CA ARG A 225 0.65 2.54 1.79
C ARG A 225 0.34 3.58 2.85
N SER A 226 -0.07 3.11 4.02
CA SER A 226 0.00 3.84 5.29
C SER A 226 0.41 2.84 6.38
N ASP A 227 0.50 3.29 7.63
CA ASP A 227 0.87 2.45 8.77
C ASP A 227 -0.12 2.68 9.92
N VAL A 228 -0.52 1.63 10.64
CA VAL A 228 -1.50 1.69 11.72
C VAL A 228 -0.83 2.16 13.01
N VAL A 229 -1.38 3.21 13.60
CA VAL A 229 -0.91 3.88 14.81
C VAL A 229 -1.55 3.25 16.03
N PHE A 230 -0.75 2.99 17.07
CA PHE A 230 -1.21 2.53 18.38
C PHE A 230 -0.80 3.52 19.47
N ALA A 231 -1.65 3.67 20.48
CA ALA A 231 -1.44 4.52 21.66
C ALA A 231 -1.79 3.78 22.95
#